data_AF-A0A844BQS6-F1
#
_entry.id   AF-A0A844BQS6-F1
#
_cell.length_a   1.000
_cell.length_b   1.000
_cell.length_c   1.000
_cell.angle_alpha   90.00
_cell.angle_beta   90.00
_cell.angle_gamma   90.00
#
_symmetry.space_group_name_H-M   'P 1'
#
loop_
_entity.id
_entity.type
_entity.pdbx_description
1 polymer ?
#
loop_
_entity_poly.entity_id
_entity_poly.type
_entity_poly.pdbx_seq_one_letter_code
_entity_poly.pdbx_strand_id
1 'polypeptide(L)'
;MALPDFSMRQLLEAGVHFGHQTQRWNPRMAEYIYGDRNGIHILDLTQTVPMLETALTVIRDTVAKGGRILFVGTKRQAQKPIADAAEKCAQYYMNHRWLGGTLTNWKTVSQSIKRLNEIDELMATGAEGLTKKERLGMEREQAKLQASLGGIREMGGLPDLLFIIDVNKEDLAILEAKKLGIPVVAVVDTNCSPSGVDYVIPGNDDAARAIQLYCDLAARAALVGMSAQMDAAGVDIGALDEAPVEELTEAEPADA
;
A
#
# COMPACT_ATOMS: atom_id res chain seq x y z
N MET A 1 10.89 18.97 0.90
CA MET A 1 10.23 18.67 -0.40
C MET A 1 8.72 18.87 -0.24
N ALA A 2 8.01 19.31 -1.29
CA ALA A 2 6.56 19.53 -1.23
C ALA A 2 5.77 18.21 -1.32
N LEU A 3 4.52 18.21 -0.87
CA LEU A 3 3.59 17.08 -1.09
C LEU A 3 3.37 16.86 -2.59
N PRO A 4 2.98 15.64 -3.02
CA PRO A 4 2.68 15.40 -4.41
C PRO A 4 1.46 16.23 -4.85
N ASP A 5 1.65 17.09 -5.85
CA ASP A 5 0.57 17.85 -6.44
C ASP A 5 -0.36 16.96 -7.27
N PHE A 6 -1.66 17.18 -7.12
CA PHE A 6 -2.69 16.59 -7.98
C PHE A 6 -3.78 17.62 -8.25
N SER A 7 -4.52 17.43 -9.33
CA SER A 7 -5.63 18.34 -9.69
C SER A 7 -6.97 17.63 -9.65
N MET A 8 -8.05 18.39 -9.42
CA MET A 8 -9.41 17.89 -9.55
C MET A 8 -9.66 17.29 -10.95
N ARG A 9 -9.05 17.87 -11.98
CA ARG A 9 -9.10 17.34 -13.35
C ARG A 9 -8.52 15.94 -13.44
N GLN A 10 -7.37 15.70 -12.80
CA GLN A 10 -6.73 14.38 -12.77
C GLN A 10 -7.60 13.34 -12.05
N LEU A 11 -8.23 13.69 -10.93
CA LEU A 11 -9.18 12.81 -10.23
C LEU A 11 -10.40 12.49 -11.12
N LEU A 12 -10.90 13.47 -11.85
CA LEU A 12 -12.02 13.30 -12.76
C LEU A 12 -11.66 12.39 -13.94
N GLU A 13 -10.50 12.60 -14.57
CA GLU A 13 -9.99 11.78 -15.67
C GLU A 13 -9.71 10.32 -15.23
N ALA A 14 -9.23 10.13 -14.00
CA ALA A 14 -9.00 8.81 -13.41
C ALA A 14 -10.30 8.07 -13.02
N GLY A 15 -11.43 8.79 -12.93
CA GLY A 15 -12.74 8.22 -12.60
C GLY A 15 -13.03 8.10 -11.11
N VAL A 16 -12.37 8.90 -10.27
CA VAL A 16 -12.53 8.92 -8.79
C VAL A 16 -13.95 9.30 -8.36
N HIS A 17 -14.64 10.13 -9.15
CA HIS A 17 -15.97 10.64 -8.86
C HIS A 17 -17.10 9.62 -9.05
N PHE A 18 -16.84 8.48 -9.70
CA PHE A 18 -17.88 7.45 -9.88
C PHE A 18 -17.99 6.60 -8.62
N GLY A 19 -19.19 6.53 -8.05
CA GLY A 19 -19.51 5.56 -7.01
C GLY A 19 -20.23 4.32 -7.56
N HIS A 20 -20.95 3.65 -6.68
CA HIS A 20 -21.78 2.48 -6.97
C HIS A 20 -23.21 2.87 -7.40
N GLN A 21 -24.00 1.84 -7.76
CA GLN A 21 -25.42 1.99 -8.11
C GLN A 21 -26.23 2.53 -6.93
N THR A 22 -27.28 3.32 -7.22
CA THR A 22 -28.14 3.96 -6.21
C THR A 22 -28.83 3.00 -5.25
N GLN A 23 -28.99 1.72 -5.62
CA GLN A 23 -29.55 0.69 -4.75
C GLN A 23 -28.54 0.12 -3.75
N ARG A 24 -27.24 0.31 -3.99
CA ARG A 24 -26.14 -0.27 -3.21
C ARG A 24 -25.31 0.83 -2.56
N TRP A 25 -25.97 1.72 -1.81
CA TRP A 25 -25.31 2.81 -1.12
C TRP A 25 -25.46 2.68 0.40
N ASN A 26 -24.53 3.26 1.13
CA ASN A 26 -24.56 3.36 2.57
C ASN A 26 -25.08 4.74 2.97
N PRO A 27 -26.14 4.84 3.80
CA PRO A 27 -26.69 6.13 4.24
C PRO A 27 -25.67 7.05 4.92
N ARG A 28 -24.60 6.50 5.51
CA ARG A 28 -23.53 7.29 6.14
C ARG A 28 -22.63 7.99 5.14
N MET A 29 -22.67 7.61 3.86
CA MET A 29 -21.95 8.29 2.79
C MET A 29 -22.73 9.46 2.17
N ALA A 30 -23.93 9.76 2.67
CA ALA A 30 -24.81 10.81 2.12
C ALA A 30 -24.10 12.17 1.99
N GLU A 31 -23.26 12.54 2.96
CA GLU A 31 -22.55 13.83 2.96
C GLU A 31 -21.49 13.95 1.87
N TYR A 32 -20.94 12.82 1.40
CA TYR A 32 -19.90 12.79 0.37
C TYR A 32 -20.45 12.58 -1.05
N ILE A 33 -21.76 12.33 -1.18
CA ILE A 33 -22.43 12.10 -2.46
C ILE A 33 -22.96 13.44 -2.97
N TYR A 34 -22.47 13.88 -4.14
CA TYR A 34 -22.95 15.07 -4.83
C TYR A 34 -24.34 14.87 -5.44
N GLY A 35 -24.61 13.68 -5.96
CA GLY A 35 -25.89 13.34 -6.59
C GLY A 35 -25.84 11.99 -7.29
N ASP A 36 -26.75 11.73 -8.22
CA ASP A 36 -26.74 10.56 -9.08
C ASP A 36 -26.90 10.92 -10.56
N ARG A 37 -26.34 10.08 -11.44
CA ARG A 37 -26.49 10.20 -12.89
C ARG A 37 -26.63 8.81 -13.49
N ASN A 38 -27.70 8.57 -14.24
CA ASN A 38 -28.01 7.28 -14.84
C ASN A 38 -28.02 6.12 -13.82
N GLY A 39 -28.45 6.37 -12.58
CA GLY A 39 -28.50 5.35 -11.52
C GLY A 39 -27.16 5.01 -10.86
N ILE A 40 -26.10 5.80 -11.10
CA ILE A 40 -24.80 5.71 -10.44
C ILE A 40 -24.60 6.96 -9.58
N HIS A 41 -24.18 6.79 -8.33
CA HIS A 41 -23.84 7.91 -7.46
C HIS A 41 -22.57 8.61 -7.92
N ILE A 42 -22.55 9.94 -7.80
CA ILE A 42 -21.39 10.78 -8.06
C ILE A 42 -20.88 11.30 -6.72
N LEU A 43 -19.61 11.05 -6.44
CA LEU A 43 -18.91 11.56 -5.26
C LEU A 43 -18.48 13.01 -5.47
N ASP A 44 -18.54 13.79 -4.39
CA ASP A 44 -18.18 15.20 -4.40
C ASP A 44 -16.66 15.40 -4.33
N LEU A 45 -16.04 15.65 -5.50
CA LEU A 45 -14.60 15.90 -5.58
C LEU A 45 -14.16 17.17 -4.84
N THR A 46 -15.07 18.12 -4.57
CA THR A 46 -14.71 19.33 -3.79
C THR A 46 -14.37 18.97 -2.34
N GLN A 47 -14.93 17.86 -1.83
CA GLN A 47 -14.60 17.29 -0.54
C GLN A 47 -13.42 16.30 -0.65
N THR A 48 -13.39 15.47 -1.70
CA THR A 48 -12.30 14.50 -1.90
C THR A 48 -10.92 15.15 -1.94
N VAL A 49 -10.76 16.28 -2.65
CA VAL A 49 -9.45 16.94 -2.81
C VAL A 49 -8.81 17.31 -1.46
N PRO A 50 -9.43 18.14 -0.59
CA PRO A 50 -8.83 18.52 0.69
C PRO A 50 -8.67 17.32 1.66
N MET A 51 -9.57 16.33 1.60
CA MET A 51 -9.45 15.13 2.42
C MET A 51 -8.28 14.24 1.98
N LEU A 52 -8.06 14.11 0.67
CA LEU A 52 -6.90 13.41 0.10
C LEU A 52 -5.59 14.14 0.44
N GLU A 53 -5.53 15.46 0.34
CA GLU A 53 -4.37 16.24 0.76
C GLU A 53 -4.02 16.00 2.24
N THR A 54 -5.03 15.98 3.11
CA THR A 54 -4.87 15.70 4.54
C THR A 54 -4.33 14.29 4.75
N ALA A 55 -4.90 13.29 4.07
CA ALA A 55 -4.43 11.91 4.14
C ALA A 55 -2.97 11.74 3.68
N LEU A 56 -2.59 12.38 2.57
CA LEU A 56 -1.21 12.36 2.06
C LEU A 56 -0.23 13.06 3.02
N THR A 57 -0.69 14.12 3.69
CA THR A 57 0.09 14.81 4.73
C THR A 57 0.40 13.87 5.90
N VAL A 58 -0.61 13.14 6.38
CA VAL A 58 -0.46 12.17 7.48
C VAL A 58 0.48 11.02 7.09
N ILE A 59 0.36 10.51 5.87
CA ILE A 59 1.26 9.49 5.31
C ILE A 59 2.71 10.00 5.35
N ARG A 60 2.97 11.19 4.79
CA ARG A 60 4.29 11.82 4.78
C ARG A 60 4.84 11.97 6.21
N ASP A 61 4.05 12.53 7.12
CA ASP A 61 4.47 12.84 8.48
C ASP A 61 4.72 11.58 9.32
N THR A 62 4.02 10.50 9.02
CA THR A 62 4.26 9.20 9.66
C THR A 62 5.62 8.64 9.25
N VAL A 63 5.92 8.63 7.94
CA VAL A 63 7.22 8.14 7.45
C VAL A 63 8.37 9.06 7.88
N ALA A 64 8.17 10.38 7.90
CA ALA A 64 9.17 11.34 8.34
C ALA A 64 9.62 11.11 9.80
N LYS A 65 8.74 10.54 10.64
CA LYS A 65 9.05 10.14 12.02
C LYS A 65 9.71 8.75 12.13
N GLY A 66 9.99 8.10 11.01
CA GLY A 66 10.46 6.71 10.94
C GLY A 66 9.35 5.68 11.17
N GLY A 67 8.08 6.08 11.07
CA GLY A 67 6.93 5.19 11.20
C GLY A 67 6.74 4.31 9.95
N ARG A 68 6.13 3.14 10.16
CA ARG A 68 5.89 2.15 9.12
C ARG A 68 4.46 2.21 8.61
N ILE A 69 4.30 2.21 7.30
CA ILE A 69 3.00 2.18 6.64
C ILE A 69 2.74 0.78 6.10
N LEU A 70 1.53 0.28 6.34
CA LEU A 70 1.05 -0.96 5.74
C LEU A 70 -0.04 -0.64 4.71
N PHE A 71 0.26 -0.90 3.45
CA PHE A 71 -0.68 -0.77 2.34
C PHE A 71 -1.53 -2.04 2.24
N VAL A 72 -2.86 -1.92 2.28
CA VAL A 72 -3.79 -3.06 2.32
C VAL A 72 -4.83 -2.93 1.23
N GLY A 73 -5.00 -4.01 0.46
CA GLY A 73 -6.12 -4.13 -0.48
C GLY A 73 -6.06 -5.46 -1.22
N THR A 74 -7.05 -6.30 -0.93
CA THR A 74 -7.14 -7.68 -1.41
C THR A 74 -8.00 -7.80 -2.67
N LYS A 75 -8.71 -6.73 -3.02
CA LYS A 75 -9.50 -6.62 -4.26
C LYS A 75 -8.60 -6.83 -5.47
N ARG A 76 -9.08 -7.60 -6.46
CA ARG A 76 -8.28 -8.02 -7.64
C ARG A 76 -7.63 -6.83 -8.35
N GLN A 77 -8.35 -5.73 -8.49
CA GLN A 77 -7.89 -4.49 -9.12
C GLN A 77 -6.83 -3.75 -8.29
N ALA A 78 -6.82 -3.92 -6.96
CA ALA A 78 -5.90 -3.27 -6.03
C ALA A 78 -4.63 -4.08 -5.77
N GLN A 79 -4.63 -5.40 -5.99
CA GLN A 79 -3.53 -6.27 -5.52
C GLN A 79 -2.16 -5.85 -6.06
N LYS A 80 -2.09 -5.60 -7.37
CA LYS A 80 -0.84 -5.19 -8.03
C LYS A 80 -0.47 -3.74 -7.73
N PRO A 81 -1.36 -2.74 -7.91
CA PRO A 81 -1.05 -1.34 -7.59
C PRO A 81 -0.54 -1.14 -6.17
N ILE A 82 -1.07 -1.87 -5.19
CA ILE A 82 -0.64 -1.79 -3.79
C ILE A 82 0.77 -2.34 -3.58
N ALA A 83 1.07 -3.53 -4.14
CA ALA A 83 2.40 -4.11 -4.04
C ALA A 83 3.44 -3.21 -4.72
N ASP A 84 3.19 -2.81 -5.97
CA ASP A 84 4.09 -1.97 -6.75
C ASP A 84 4.34 -0.62 -6.04
N ALA A 85 3.33 -0.02 -5.40
CA ALA A 85 3.47 1.25 -4.70
C ALA A 85 4.24 1.12 -3.38
N ALA A 86 3.96 0.07 -2.59
CA ALA A 86 4.68 -0.19 -1.35
C ALA A 86 6.16 -0.50 -1.60
N GLU A 87 6.46 -1.33 -2.62
CA GLU A 87 7.83 -1.63 -3.03
C GLU A 87 8.60 -0.37 -3.47
N LYS A 88 7.98 0.51 -4.26
CA LYS A 88 8.58 1.78 -4.70
C LYS A 88 8.98 2.70 -3.55
N CYS A 89 8.24 2.68 -2.45
CA CYS A 89 8.52 3.52 -1.26
C CYS A 89 9.15 2.75 -0.10
N ALA A 90 9.61 1.51 -0.34
CA ALA A 90 10.18 0.62 0.66
C ALA A 90 9.31 0.49 1.94
N GLN A 91 7.99 0.42 1.75
CA GLN A 91 7.00 0.17 2.79
C GLN A 91 6.37 -1.21 2.60
N TYR A 92 5.50 -1.59 3.53
CA TYR A 92 4.95 -2.95 3.61
C TYR A 92 3.58 -3.04 2.96
N TYR A 93 3.20 -4.23 2.52
CA TYR A 93 1.89 -4.44 1.91
C TYR A 93 1.24 -5.79 2.23
N MET A 94 -0.08 -5.81 2.14
CA MET A 94 -0.90 -7.02 2.12
C MET A 94 -1.93 -6.92 0.99
N ASN A 95 -1.69 -7.67 -0.07
CA ASN A 95 -2.45 -7.54 -1.32
C ASN A 95 -3.25 -8.79 -1.72
N HIS A 96 -3.13 -9.90 -0.98
CA HIS A 96 -3.83 -11.15 -1.34
C HIS A 96 -5.01 -11.45 -0.43
N ARG A 97 -4.77 -11.66 0.86
CA ARG A 97 -5.81 -11.93 1.86
C ARG A 97 -5.40 -11.40 3.22
N TRP A 98 -6.31 -10.70 3.89
CA TRP A 98 -6.17 -10.38 5.30
C TRP A 98 -6.38 -11.64 6.15
N LEU A 99 -5.39 -11.97 6.98
CA LEU A 99 -5.49 -13.04 7.96
C LEU A 99 -6.03 -12.42 9.25
N GLY A 100 -7.18 -12.92 9.75
CA GLY A 100 -7.70 -12.44 11.03
C GLY A 100 -6.67 -12.65 12.14
N GLY A 101 -6.37 -11.60 12.89
CA GLY A 101 -5.29 -11.59 13.87
C GLY A 101 -3.95 -11.09 13.34
N THR A 102 -3.87 -10.58 12.10
CA THR A 102 -2.62 -10.02 11.56
C THR A 102 -2.02 -8.99 12.51
N LEU A 103 -2.81 -8.05 13.00
CA LEU A 103 -2.31 -7.00 13.89
C LEU A 103 -2.48 -7.40 15.35
N THR A 104 -3.67 -7.91 15.70
CA THR A 104 -4.02 -8.20 17.11
C THR A 104 -3.29 -9.42 17.68
N ASN A 105 -2.78 -10.32 16.84
CA ASN A 105 -1.99 -11.50 17.22
C ASN A 105 -0.67 -11.58 16.43
N TRP A 106 0.07 -10.47 16.41
CA TRP A 106 1.35 -10.35 15.70
C TRP A 106 2.37 -11.44 16.04
N LYS A 107 2.36 -11.96 17.27
CA LYS A 107 3.27 -13.03 17.70
C LYS A 107 3.11 -14.30 16.85
N THR A 108 1.87 -14.71 16.55
CA THR A 108 1.61 -15.89 15.71
C THR A 108 1.93 -15.61 14.24
N VAL A 109 1.67 -14.39 13.77
CA VAL A 109 2.00 -13.97 12.39
C VAL A 109 3.52 -13.99 12.20
N SER A 110 4.27 -13.47 13.18
CA SER A 110 5.73 -13.50 13.19
C SER A 110 6.29 -14.93 13.15
N GLN A 111 5.63 -15.88 13.83
CA GLN A 111 6.01 -17.30 13.74
C GLN A 111 5.77 -17.87 12.34
N SER A 112 4.68 -17.46 11.68
CA SER A 112 4.41 -17.87 10.29
C SER A 112 5.39 -17.25 9.29
N ILE A 113 5.85 -16.02 9.52
CA ILE A 113 6.94 -15.39 8.75
C ILE A 113 8.24 -16.14 8.97
N LYS A 114 8.57 -16.50 10.22
CA LYS A 114 9.76 -17.32 10.51
C LYS A 114 9.70 -18.67 9.80
N ARG A 115 8.53 -19.33 9.81
CA ARG A 115 8.30 -20.58 9.09
C ARG A 115 8.51 -20.42 7.58
N LEU A 116 8.07 -19.32 6.99
CA LEU A 116 8.33 -19.01 5.58
C LEU A 116 9.84 -18.91 5.31
N ASN A 117 10.59 -18.19 6.14
CA ASN A 117 12.05 -18.08 6.01
C ASN A 117 12.75 -19.46 6.12
N GLU A 118 12.33 -20.29 7.07
CA GLU A 118 12.85 -21.66 7.24
C GLU A 118 12.58 -22.52 5.99
N ILE A 119 11.40 -22.41 5.38
CA ILE A 119 11.07 -23.14 4.14
C ILE A 119 11.94 -22.65 2.99
N ASP A 120 12.14 -21.33 2.85
CA ASP A 120 13.00 -20.77 1.80
C ASP A 120 14.45 -21.27 1.92
N GLU A 121 15.01 -21.28 3.13
CA GLU A 121 16.36 -21.77 3.41
C GLU A 121 16.49 -23.27 3.07
N LEU A 122 15.53 -24.09 3.52
CA LEU A 122 15.52 -25.52 3.22
C LEU A 122 15.43 -25.80 1.72
N MET A 123 14.59 -25.04 1.00
CA MET A 123 14.46 -25.17 -0.46
C MET A 123 15.73 -24.71 -1.19
N ALA A 124 16.40 -23.67 -0.70
CA ALA A 124 17.66 -23.18 -1.26
C ALA A 124 18.81 -24.19 -1.08
N THR A 125 18.86 -24.91 0.05
CA THR A 125 19.86 -25.96 0.32
C THR A 125 19.62 -27.27 -0.44
N GLY A 126 18.63 -27.32 -1.36
CA GLY A 126 18.38 -28.47 -2.23
C GLY A 126 17.39 -29.49 -1.67
N ALA A 127 16.90 -29.28 -0.44
CA ALA A 127 15.88 -30.12 0.18
C ALA A 127 16.23 -31.62 0.12
N GLU A 128 17.47 -31.95 0.47
CA GLU A 128 17.97 -33.34 0.50
C GLU A 128 17.23 -34.16 1.56
N GLY A 129 16.91 -35.42 1.25
CA GLY A 129 16.19 -36.32 2.15
C GLY A 129 14.66 -36.24 2.10
N LEU A 130 14.09 -35.32 1.32
CA LEU A 130 12.65 -35.17 1.17
C LEU A 130 12.10 -35.95 -0.01
N THR A 131 10.97 -36.63 0.18
CA THR A 131 10.26 -37.29 -0.92
C THR A 131 9.66 -36.26 -1.88
N LYS A 132 9.40 -36.65 -3.14
CA LYS A 132 8.74 -35.77 -4.13
C LYS A 132 7.40 -35.22 -3.63
N LYS A 133 6.66 -36.00 -2.84
CA LYS A 133 5.38 -35.59 -2.25
C LYS A 133 5.56 -34.52 -1.18
N GLU A 134 6.56 -34.68 -0.31
CA GLU A 134 6.86 -33.70 0.74
C GLU A 134 7.38 -32.39 0.14
N ARG A 135 8.27 -32.47 -0.85
CA ARG A 135 8.75 -31.31 -1.60
C ARG A 135 7.60 -30.50 -2.21
N LEU A 136 6.68 -31.17 -2.91
CA LEU A 136 5.50 -30.51 -3.47
C LEU A 136 4.60 -29.91 -2.38
N GLY A 137 4.51 -30.55 -1.21
CA GLY A 137 3.79 -30.03 -0.05
C GLY A 137 4.39 -28.71 0.44
N MET A 138 5.71 -28.66 0.59
CA MET A 138 6.42 -27.44 1.02
C MET A 138 6.37 -26.34 -0.03
N GLU A 139 6.50 -26.64 -1.32
CA GLU A 139 6.34 -25.63 -2.39
C GLU A 139 4.95 -24.98 -2.35
N ARG A 140 3.90 -25.76 -2.09
CA ARG A 140 2.54 -25.23 -1.92
C ARG A 140 2.38 -24.40 -0.65
N GLU A 141 2.99 -24.83 0.45
CA GLU A 141 3.00 -24.08 1.71
C GLU A 141 3.73 -22.74 1.53
N GLN A 142 4.93 -22.78 0.94
CA GLN A 142 5.75 -21.61 0.59
C GLN A 142 4.98 -20.63 -0.28
N ALA A 143 4.40 -21.09 -1.40
CA ALA A 143 3.65 -20.22 -2.31
C ALA A 143 2.46 -19.54 -1.60
N LYS A 144 1.75 -20.27 -0.73
CA LYS A 144 0.62 -19.73 0.04
C LYS A 144 1.07 -18.70 1.08
N LEU A 145 2.15 -18.99 1.80
CA LEU A 145 2.72 -18.09 2.80
C LEU A 145 3.31 -16.84 2.14
N GLN A 146 4.09 -17.00 1.07
CA GLN A 146 4.66 -15.90 0.29
C GLN A 146 3.57 -14.97 -0.25
N ALA A 147 2.50 -15.52 -0.82
CA ALA A 147 1.38 -14.72 -1.32
C ALA A 147 0.67 -13.92 -0.22
N SER A 148 0.63 -14.42 1.01
CA SER A 148 -0.12 -13.79 2.11
C SER A 148 0.73 -12.90 3.00
N LEU A 149 2.00 -13.25 3.21
CA LEU A 149 2.91 -12.64 4.19
C LEU A 149 4.16 -12.01 3.57
N GLY A 150 4.41 -12.20 2.26
CA GLY A 150 5.62 -11.72 1.61
C GLY A 150 5.83 -10.21 1.78
N GLY A 151 4.77 -9.41 1.64
CA GLY A 151 4.84 -7.95 1.78
C GLY A 151 5.01 -7.44 3.23
N ILE A 152 4.89 -8.30 4.24
CA ILE A 152 5.12 -7.96 5.66
C ILE A 152 6.29 -8.74 6.27
N ARG A 153 7.04 -9.49 5.45
CA ARG A 153 8.15 -10.35 5.87
C ARG A 153 9.20 -9.57 6.67
N GLU A 154 9.58 -8.39 6.18
CA GLU A 154 10.63 -7.55 6.75
C GLU A 154 10.09 -6.46 7.71
N MET A 155 8.80 -6.49 8.08
CA MET A 155 8.17 -5.39 8.85
C MET A 155 8.66 -5.31 10.31
N GLY A 156 9.08 -6.43 10.89
CA GLY A 156 9.65 -6.54 12.24
C GLY A 156 8.70 -6.24 13.41
N GLY A 157 7.56 -5.60 13.20
CA GLY A 157 6.60 -5.21 14.24
C GLY A 157 5.31 -4.63 13.66
N LEU A 158 4.47 -4.05 14.50
CA LEU A 158 3.20 -3.45 14.08
C LEU A 158 3.42 -2.17 13.26
N PRO A 159 2.57 -1.90 12.26
CA PRO A 159 2.59 -0.63 11.53
C PRO A 159 2.08 0.52 12.39
N ASP A 160 2.50 1.74 12.03
CA ASP A 160 2.10 2.99 12.68
C ASP A 160 0.92 3.66 11.96
N LEU A 161 0.64 3.26 10.71
CA LEU A 161 -0.47 3.75 9.90
C LEU A 161 -0.90 2.66 8.89
N LEU A 162 -2.21 2.53 8.66
CA LEU A 162 -2.74 1.73 7.56
C LEU A 162 -3.20 2.62 6.41
N PHE A 163 -2.90 2.21 5.18
CA PHE A 163 -3.49 2.76 3.97
C PHE A 163 -4.32 1.67 3.28
N ILE A 164 -5.64 1.84 3.23
CA ILE A 164 -6.58 0.79 2.81
C ILE A 164 -7.35 1.21 1.55
N ILE A 165 -7.47 0.28 0.60
CA ILE A 165 -8.37 0.40 -0.56
C ILE A 165 -9.51 -0.61 -0.39
N ASP A 166 -10.75 -0.12 -0.48
CA ASP A 166 -12.01 -0.85 -0.26
C ASP A 166 -12.26 -1.21 1.22
N VAL A 167 -12.98 -0.33 1.94
CA VAL A 167 -13.28 -0.54 3.36
C VAL A 167 -14.17 -1.76 3.63
N ASN A 168 -15.02 -2.14 2.67
CA ASN A 168 -15.95 -3.25 2.86
C ASN A 168 -15.25 -4.60 2.76
N LYS A 169 -14.27 -4.71 1.86
CA LYS A 169 -13.47 -5.93 1.71
C LYS A 169 -12.42 -6.11 2.82
N GLU A 170 -11.94 -5.02 3.40
CA GLU A 170 -10.90 -4.97 4.43
C GLU A 170 -11.44 -4.61 5.83
N ASP A 171 -12.71 -4.92 6.11
CA ASP A 171 -13.40 -4.62 7.37
C ASP A 171 -12.65 -5.15 8.63
N LEU A 172 -12.11 -6.38 8.55
CA LEU A 172 -11.33 -6.99 9.61
C LEU A 172 -10.06 -6.20 9.92
N ALA A 173 -9.38 -5.67 8.91
CA ALA A 173 -8.17 -4.87 9.09
C ALA A 173 -8.47 -3.59 9.88
N ILE A 174 -9.60 -2.94 9.55
CA ILE A 174 -10.06 -1.71 10.22
C ILE A 174 -10.46 -2.00 11.67
N LEU A 175 -11.16 -3.11 11.92
CA LEU A 175 -11.54 -3.51 13.27
C LEU A 175 -10.33 -3.80 14.15
N GLU A 176 -9.32 -4.48 13.61
CA GLU A 176 -8.07 -4.76 14.31
C GLU A 176 -7.26 -3.48 14.57
N ALA A 177 -7.14 -2.61 13.58
CA ALA A 177 -6.46 -1.32 13.71
C ALA A 177 -7.09 -0.45 14.79
N LYS A 178 -8.43 -0.33 14.76
CA LYS A 178 -9.21 0.41 15.76
C LYS A 178 -9.00 -0.14 17.17
N LYS A 179 -8.90 -1.46 17.33
CA LYS A 179 -8.67 -2.09 18.64
C LYS A 179 -7.29 -1.76 19.22
N LEU A 180 -6.30 -1.59 18.34
CA LEU A 180 -4.91 -1.26 18.73
C LEU A 180 -4.64 0.25 18.73
N GLY A 181 -5.58 1.07 18.27
CA GLY A 181 -5.39 2.52 18.13
C GLY A 181 -4.45 2.91 16.99
N ILE A 182 -4.29 2.05 15.97
CA ILE A 182 -3.50 2.36 14.78
C ILE A 182 -4.40 3.20 13.85
N PRO A 183 -3.96 4.41 13.44
CA PRO A 183 -4.73 5.25 12.55
C PRO A 183 -4.92 4.63 11.17
N VAL A 184 -6.09 4.87 10.57
CA VAL A 184 -6.47 4.33 9.27
C VAL A 184 -6.76 5.46 8.28
N VAL A 185 -6.02 5.46 7.18
CA VAL A 185 -6.35 6.19 5.94
C VAL A 185 -7.02 5.21 4.99
N ALA A 186 -8.19 5.53 4.46
CA ALA A 186 -8.87 4.63 3.52
C ALA A 186 -9.65 5.35 2.43
N VAL A 187 -9.66 4.74 1.24
CA VAL A 187 -10.56 5.10 0.15
C VAL A 187 -11.94 4.49 0.44
N VAL A 188 -12.96 5.33 0.47
CA VAL A 188 -14.33 4.94 0.83
C VAL A 188 -15.27 5.27 -0.32
N ASP A 189 -15.80 4.23 -0.97
CA ASP A 189 -16.87 4.36 -1.95
C ASP A 189 -18.24 4.46 -1.26
N THR A 190 -19.23 4.90 -2.01
CA THR A 190 -20.65 5.08 -1.67
C THR A 190 -21.34 3.88 -1.01
N ASN A 191 -20.89 2.64 -1.24
CA ASN A 191 -21.42 1.42 -0.62
C ASN A 191 -20.78 1.10 0.74
N CYS A 192 -19.68 1.77 1.10
CA CYS A 192 -18.91 1.52 2.30
C CYS A 192 -19.35 2.43 3.45
N SER A 193 -19.12 1.99 4.70
CA SER A 193 -19.33 2.84 5.87
C SER A 193 -18.02 3.57 6.20
N PRO A 194 -18.01 4.91 6.36
CA PRO A 194 -16.79 5.65 6.75
C PRO A 194 -16.40 5.41 8.22
N SER A 195 -17.26 4.77 9.01
CA SER A 195 -17.00 4.48 10.42
C SER A 195 -15.73 3.63 10.63
N GLY A 196 -14.84 4.10 11.49
CA GLY A 196 -13.60 3.40 11.85
C GLY A 196 -12.40 3.78 10.99
N VAL A 197 -12.61 4.65 10.00
CA VAL A 197 -11.54 5.30 9.23
C VAL A 197 -11.30 6.69 9.83
N ASP A 198 -10.05 7.00 10.15
CA ASP A 198 -9.67 8.30 10.74
C ASP A 198 -9.51 9.37 9.66
N TYR A 199 -8.95 8.98 8.51
CA TYR A 199 -8.73 9.85 7.36
C TYR A 199 -9.43 9.27 6.13
N VAL A 200 -10.69 9.67 5.95
CA VAL A 200 -11.56 9.22 4.87
C VAL A 200 -11.15 9.90 3.56
N ILE A 201 -11.00 9.14 2.49
CA ILE A 201 -10.85 9.64 1.12
C ILE A 201 -12.09 9.19 0.34
N PRO A 202 -13.11 10.05 0.16
CA PRO A 202 -14.29 9.68 -0.62
C PRO A 202 -13.89 9.49 -2.08
N GLY A 203 -14.00 8.27 -2.60
CA GLY A 203 -13.55 7.98 -3.96
C GLY A 203 -13.91 6.58 -4.45
N ASN A 204 -13.84 6.41 -5.76
CA ASN A 204 -14.02 5.13 -6.43
C ASN A 204 -12.94 4.12 -6.03
N ASP A 205 -13.32 2.91 -5.60
CA ASP A 205 -12.41 1.81 -5.25
C ASP A 205 -12.46 0.60 -6.22
N ASP A 206 -13.18 0.71 -7.34
CA ASP A 206 -13.34 -0.31 -8.38
C ASP A 206 -12.49 -0.02 -9.62
N ALA A 207 -12.32 1.25 -9.96
CA ALA A 207 -11.63 1.66 -11.17
C ALA A 207 -10.11 1.51 -11.01
N ALA A 208 -9.48 0.67 -11.83
CA ALA A 208 -8.04 0.43 -11.79
C ALA A 208 -7.22 1.73 -11.93
N ARG A 209 -7.68 2.71 -12.74
CA ARG A 209 -7.01 4.02 -12.89
C ARG A 209 -7.10 4.87 -11.62
N ALA A 210 -8.22 4.84 -10.91
CA ALA A 210 -8.39 5.56 -9.63
C ALA A 210 -7.51 4.93 -8.55
N ILE A 211 -7.58 3.60 -8.40
CA ILE A 211 -6.75 2.82 -7.48
C ILE A 211 -5.26 3.11 -7.70
N GLN A 212 -4.79 3.02 -8.94
CA GLN A 212 -3.40 3.30 -9.30
C GLN A 212 -3.00 4.72 -8.90
N LEU A 213 -3.87 5.70 -9.15
CA LEU A 213 -3.62 7.10 -8.79
C LEU A 213 -3.46 7.27 -7.27
N TYR A 214 -4.35 6.69 -6.44
CA TYR A 214 -4.19 6.80 -4.98
C TYR A 214 -2.90 6.14 -4.51
N CYS A 215 -2.59 4.94 -5.01
CA CYS A 215 -1.36 4.22 -4.67
C CYS A 215 -0.10 5.03 -5.04
N ASP A 216 -0.06 5.61 -6.25
CA ASP A 216 1.07 6.41 -6.70
C ASP A 216 1.22 7.71 -5.89
N LEU A 217 0.13 8.38 -5.53
CA LEU A 217 0.16 9.57 -4.68
C LEU A 217 0.63 9.22 -3.26
N ALA A 218 0.10 8.15 -2.67
CA ALA A 218 0.49 7.68 -1.35
C ALA A 218 1.97 7.26 -1.30
N ALA A 219 2.47 6.54 -2.31
CA ALA A 219 3.89 6.17 -2.40
C ALA A 219 4.79 7.40 -2.54
N ARG A 220 4.41 8.40 -3.35
CA ARG A 220 5.16 9.66 -3.47
C ARG A 220 5.19 10.42 -2.14
N ALA A 221 4.07 10.49 -1.42
CA ALA A 221 4.02 11.13 -0.12
C ALA A 221 4.92 10.41 0.91
N ALA A 222 4.94 9.07 0.90
CA ALA A 222 5.83 8.27 1.73
C ALA A 222 7.31 8.52 1.39
N LEU A 223 7.68 8.58 0.11
CA LEU A 223 9.05 8.89 -0.33
C LEU A 223 9.52 10.29 0.10
N VAL A 224 8.63 11.28 0.03
CA VAL A 224 8.92 12.63 0.56
C VAL A 224 9.16 12.58 2.07
N GLY A 225 8.37 11.79 2.80
CA GLY A 225 8.56 11.57 4.23
C GLY A 225 9.91 10.89 4.54
N MET A 226 10.26 9.86 3.77
CA MET A 226 11.53 9.14 3.92
C MET A 226 12.74 10.03 3.66
N SER A 227 12.67 10.89 2.63
CA SER A 227 13.73 11.86 2.34
C SER A 227 13.91 12.82 3.51
N ALA A 228 12.80 13.35 4.06
CA ALA A 228 12.85 14.23 5.23
C ALA A 228 13.38 13.53 6.50
N GLN A 229 13.11 12.23 6.66
CA GLN A 229 13.67 11.42 7.73
C GLN A 229 15.20 11.30 7.60
N MET A 230 15.70 11.05 6.39
CA MET A 230 17.13 10.93 6.10
C MET A 230 17.86 12.26 6.31
N ASP A 231 17.27 13.36 5.85
CA ASP A 231 17.78 14.72 6.09
C ASP A 231 17.89 15.01 7.60
N ALA A 232 16.85 14.66 8.38
CA ALA A 232 16.84 14.84 9.82
C ALA A 232 17.84 13.92 10.55
N ALA A 233 18.15 12.76 9.97
CA ALA A 233 19.18 11.84 10.47
C ALA A 233 20.61 12.26 10.07
N GLY A 234 20.78 13.36 9.33
CA GLY A 234 22.09 13.86 8.90
C GLY A 234 22.70 13.07 7.73
N VAL A 235 21.89 12.31 7.00
CA VAL A 235 22.31 11.63 5.77
C VAL A 235 22.02 12.57 4.60
N ASP A 236 23.02 13.35 4.20
CA ASP A 236 22.93 14.23 3.03
C ASP A 236 23.02 13.39 1.75
N ILE A 237 21.85 13.13 1.14
CA ILE A 237 21.72 12.38 -0.12
C ILE A 237 22.19 13.23 -1.32
N GLY A 238 22.41 14.54 -1.13
CA GLY A 238 22.84 15.47 -2.18
C GLY A 238 24.28 15.28 -2.68
N ALA A 239 25.06 14.39 -2.06
CA ALA A 239 26.45 14.11 -2.45
C ALA A 239 26.60 12.91 -3.41
N LEU A 240 25.50 12.28 -3.86
CA LEU A 240 25.52 11.13 -4.78
C LEU A 240 25.24 11.51 -6.26
N ASP A 241 25.02 12.79 -6.56
CA ASP A 241 24.77 13.29 -7.93
C ASP A 241 26.06 13.49 -8.77
N GLU A 242 27.25 13.24 -8.22
CA GLU A 242 28.45 13.02 -9.05
C GLU A 242 28.48 11.57 -9.52
N ALA A 243 27.79 11.30 -10.63
CA ALA A 243 28.04 10.11 -11.42
C ALA A 243 29.56 9.98 -11.64
N PRO A 244 30.19 8.80 -11.39
CA PRO A 244 31.55 8.59 -11.83
C PRO A 244 31.53 8.73 -13.35
N VAL A 245 32.19 9.77 -13.86
CA VAL A 245 32.48 9.87 -15.28
C VAL A 245 33.33 8.64 -15.59
N GLU A 246 32.76 7.67 -16.29
CA GLU A 246 33.54 6.59 -16.88
C GLU A 246 34.61 7.25 -17.78
N GLU A 247 35.87 7.23 -17.35
CA GLU A 247 37.00 7.47 -18.23
C GLU A 247 36.97 6.39 -19.31
N LEU A 248 36.45 6.76 -20.48
CA LEU A 248 36.62 6.01 -21.72
C LEU A 248 38.12 5.89 -21.98
N THR A 249 38.68 4.71 -21.73
CA THR A 249 40.03 4.37 -22.13
C THR A 249 40.11 4.40 -23.66
N GLU A 250 40.89 5.34 -24.19
CA GLU A 250 41.22 5.41 -25.61
C GLU A 250 41.89 4.11 -26.04
N ALA A 251 41.27 3.40 -26.98
CA ALA A 251 41.88 2.25 -27.63
C ALA A 251 43.03 2.74 -28.53
N GLU A 252 44.25 2.31 -28.22
CA GLU A 252 45.41 2.52 -29.09
C GLU A 252 45.18 1.90 -30.48
N PRO A 253 45.56 2.58 -31.58
CA PRO A 253 45.44 2.03 -32.92
C PRO A 253 46.46 0.90 -33.12
N ALA A 254 45.97 -0.23 -33.64
CA ALA A 254 46.80 -1.34 -34.08
C ALA A 254 47.61 -0.91 -35.31
N ASP A 255 48.93 -0.79 -35.14
CA ASP A 255 49.88 -0.65 -36.23
C ASP A 255 50.18 -2.00 -36.91
N ALA A 256 50.53 -1.90 -38.19
CA ALA A 256 50.57 -2.89 -39.25
C ALA A 256 51.49 -4.11 -39.09
#